data_AF-A0AAE5A7T5-F1
#
_entry.id   AF-A0AAE5A7T5-F1
#
_cell.length_a   1.000
_cell.length_b   1.000
_cell.length_c   1.000
_cell.angle_alpha   90.00
_cell.angle_beta   90.00
_cell.angle_gamma   90.00
#
_symmetry.space_group_name_H-M   'P 1'
#
loop_
_entity.id
_entity.type
_entity.pdbx_description
1 polymer ?
#
loop_
_entity_poly.entity_id
_entity_poly.type
_entity_poly.pdbx_seq_one_letter_code
_entity_poly.pdbx_strand_id
1 'polypeptide(L)'
;MADHCSPTFDQLASALGFSCQEAGGLVEVRNPLALENWTLPVLELTIVLGSVLALVVAIVRMRRMGDPTNLVLWFGATAYLFIIEPPLYFPAAFGIEDHVDTMFAHNVFTVEFLWGRLPLYIISIYPLMATMAFEIVRMLGVFRRYGVLAGAVCVGFVHHAFYEIFDHLGPQLRWWEWSTENPINQPLFDSVPLPSVVVFAVLWPMSLAFCVQFFVGRHVDEGRRFSGPELVWRTVVIGVLASLGTFILPLPATVFGMGSTTARAVLYAAELLVVTVVAIWILVRQWMRLRGEKDGPTYTNHFVQRYGVVYLSVMALLWATALPDYFGAVDGVTDNGDPVGNLWYTLACFAVAVLCVVATFTVPRRNTAGSDIASAEAPATTGP
;
A
#
# COMPACT_ATOMS: atom_id res chain seq x y z
N MET A 1 21.81 -13.67 -23.56
CA MET A 1 21.17 -13.92 -22.24
C MET A 1 22.03 -13.44 -21.06
N ALA A 2 23.19 -12.80 -21.30
CA ALA A 2 23.98 -12.12 -20.27
C ALA A 2 23.58 -10.64 -20.04
N ASP A 3 22.80 -10.05 -20.95
CA ASP A 3 22.56 -8.59 -20.97
C ASP A 3 21.61 -8.09 -19.86
N HIS A 4 20.97 -8.99 -19.11
CA HIS A 4 20.02 -8.65 -18.03
C HIS A 4 20.46 -9.08 -16.63
N CYS A 5 21.67 -9.64 -16.48
CA CYS A 5 22.24 -9.88 -15.15
C CYS A 5 23.41 -8.92 -14.91
N SER A 6 23.09 -7.74 -14.39
CA SER A 6 24.11 -6.81 -13.88
C SER A 6 24.82 -7.43 -12.66
N PRO A 7 26.07 -7.04 -12.37
CA PRO A 7 26.80 -7.54 -11.21
C PRO A 7 26.04 -7.38 -9.89
N THR A 8 25.38 -6.23 -9.70
CA THR A 8 24.57 -5.95 -8.51
C THR A 8 23.35 -6.85 -8.41
N PHE A 9 22.69 -7.16 -9.54
CA PHE A 9 21.56 -8.10 -9.53
C PHE A 9 22.01 -9.54 -9.27
N ASP A 10 23.16 -9.96 -9.80
CA ASP A 10 23.75 -11.28 -9.53
C ASP A 10 24.02 -11.48 -8.04
N GLN A 11 24.57 -10.44 -7.39
CA GLN A 11 24.83 -10.43 -5.95
C GLN A 11 23.53 -10.58 -5.14
N LEU A 12 22.53 -9.75 -5.44
CA LEU A 12 21.24 -9.78 -4.74
C LEU A 12 20.49 -11.11 -4.97
N ALA A 13 20.48 -11.62 -6.20
CA ALA A 13 19.86 -12.90 -6.51
C ALA A 13 20.51 -14.05 -5.73
N SER A 14 21.85 -14.06 -5.69
CA SER A 14 22.62 -15.08 -4.97
C SER A 14 22.31 -15.08 -3.47
N ALA A 15 22.19 -13.91 -2.86
CA ALA A 15 21.84 -13.76 -1.45
C ALA A 15 20.39 -14.19 -1.15
N LEU A 16 19.48 -14.02 -2.11
CA LEU A 16 18.10 -14.52 -2.05
C LEU A 16 17.96 -16.03 -2.34
N GLY A 17 19.02 -16.70 -2.80
CA GLY A 17 19.05 -18.15 -3.04
C GLY A 17 18.75 -18.57 -4.49
N PHE A 18 18.81 -17.66 -5.47
CA PHE A 18 18.56 -17.99 -6.87
C PHE A 18 19.62 -17.40 -7.82
N SER A 19 19.67 -17.91 -9.06
CA SER A 19 20.60 -17.42 -10.10
C SER A 19 19.88 -16.53 -11.10
N CYS A 20 20.40 -15.31 -11.32
CA CYS A 20 19.93 -14.42 -12.37
C CYS A 20 20.12 -14.99 -13.80
N GLN A 21 21.07 -15.93 -13.97
CA GLN A 21 21.37 -16.54 -15.28
C GLN A 21 20.29 -17.54 -15.69
N GLU A 22 19.62 -18.12 -14.69
CA GLU A 22 18.56 -19.12 -14.86
C GLU A 22 17.17 -18.53 -14.58
N ALA A 23 17.10 -17.28 -14.11
CA ALA A 23 15.87 -16.55 -13.80
C ALA A 23 15.07 -16.20 -15.06
N GLY A 24 14.41 -17.21 -15.62
CA GLY A 24 13.14 -17.09 -16.33
C GLY A 24 13.12 -16.38 -17.67
N GLY A 25 11.88 -16.19 -18.14
CA GLY A 25 11.52 -15.43 -19.33
C GLY A 25 10.57 -14.28 -19.00
N LEU A 26 9.78 -13.83 -19.98
CA LEU A 26 8.79 -12.76 -19.75
C LEU A 26 7.72 -13.12 -18.71
N VAL A 27 7.37 -14.40 -18.62
CA VAL A 27 6.44 -14.97 -17.64
C VAL A 27 6.98 -16.33 -17.21
N GLU A 28 6.98 -16.62 -15.92
CA GLU A 28 7.34 -17.92 -15.36
C GLU A 28 6.36 -18.36 -14.27
N VAL A 29 6.10 -19.66 -14.20
CA VAL A 29 5.26 -20.27 -13.17
C VAL A 29 6.02 -21.39 -12.48
N ARG A 30 6.20 -21.28 -11.16
CA ARG A 30 6.89 -22.24 -10.30
C ARG A 30 5.92 -23.01 -9.43
N ASN A 31 6.39 -24.10 -8.83
CA ASN A 31 5.61 -24.83 -7.84
C ASN A 31 5.66 -24.08 -6.49
N PRO A 32 4.53 -23.63 -5.91
CA PRO A 32 4.52 -22.88 -4.64
C PRO A 32 5.09 -23.67 -3.46
N LEU A 33 5.11 -25.01 -3.54
CA LEU A 33 5.64 -25.89 -2.49
C LEU A 33 7.16 -26.12 -2.59
N ALA A 34 7.80 -25.61 -3.64
CA ALA A 34 9.23 -25.75 -3.89
C ALA A 34 9.96 -24.39 -3.89
N LEU A 35 9.31 -23.34 -3.34
CA LEU A 35 9.93 -22.03 -3.16
C LEU A 35 10.93 -22.09 -2.00
N GLU A 36 11.87 -21.13 -1.98
CA GLU A 36 13.02 -21.08 -1.07
C GLU A 36 12.62 -21.23 0.41
N ASN A 37 11.49 -20.64 0.80
CA ASN A 37 10.94 -20.84 2.13
C ASN A 37 9.40 -20.80 2.10
N TRP A 38 8.79 -21.34 3.16
CA TRP A 38 7.34 -21.50 3.29
C TRP A 38 6.58 -20.17 3.40
N THR A 39 7.25 -19.07 3.73
CA THR A 39 6.61 -17.76 3.91
C THR A 39 6.30 -17.08 2.57
N LEU A 40 7.08 -17.38 1.52
CA LEU A 40 6.85 -16.87 0.15
C LEU A 40 5.44 -17.20 -0.38
N PRO A 41 4.99 -18.48 -0.42
CA PRO A 41 3.64 -18.78 -0.91
C PRO A 41 2.53 -18.26 0.03
N VAL A 42 2.79 -18.14 1.33
CA VAL A 42 1.83 -17.55 2.30
C VAL A 42 1.63 -16.07 2.03
N LEU A 43 2.72 -15.32 1.84
CA LEU A 43 2.68 -13.91 1.48
C LEU A 43 1.97 -13.72 0.13
N GLU A 44 2.41 -14.43 -0.91
CA GLU A 44 1.84 -14.31 -2.25
C GLU A 44 0.35 -14.59 -2.25
N LEU A 45 -0.10 -15.68 -1.61
CA LEU A 45 -1.52 -15.99 -1.48
C LEU A 45 -2.28 -14.86 -0.77
N THR A 46 -1.74 -14.36 0.35
CA THR A 46 -2.37 -13.30 1.14
C THR A 46 -2.51 -12.00 0.36
N ILE A 47 -1.53 -11.65 -0.48
CA ILE A 47 -1.56 -10.41 -1.24
C ILE A 47 -2.39 -10.55 -2.52
N VAL A 48 -2.17 -11.61 -3.29
CA VAL A 48 -2.87 -11.84 -4.57
C VAL A 48 -4.36 -12.07 -4.35
N LEU A 49 -4.74 -12.92 -3.37
CA LEU A 49 -6.15 -13.14 -3.05
C LEU A 49 -6.83 -11.83 -2.64
N GLY A 50 -6.17 -11.03 -1.80
CA GLY A 50 -6.70 -9.74 -1.35
C GLY A 50 -6.93 -8.78 -2.50
N SER A 51 -5.96 -8.65 -3.39
CA SER A 51 -6.07 -7.78 -4.55
C SER A 51 -7.18 -8.20 -5.52
N VAL A 52 -7.31 -9.51 -5.79
CA VAL A 52 -8.39 -10.06 -6.63
C VAL A 52 -9.75 -9.80 -5.99
N LEU A 53 -9.90 -10.06 -4.68
CA LEU A 53 -11.13 -9.78 -3.96
C LEU A 53 -11.47 -8.28 -3.94
N ALA A 54 -10.46 -7.41 -3.78
CA ALA A 54 -10.62 -5.96 -3.87
C ALA A 54 -11.14 -5.53 -5.25
N LEU A 55 -10.60 -6.11 -6.33
CA LEU A 55 -11.06 -5.87 -7.70
C LEU A 55 -12.50 -6.35 -7.90
N VAL A 56 -12.83 -7.56 -7.44
CA VAL A 56 -14.20 -8.10 -7.50
C VAL A 56 -15.18 -7.17 -6.79
N VAL A 57 -14.83 -6.72 -5.58
CA VAL A 57 -15.66 -5.77 -4.81
C VAL A 57 -15.79 -4.44 -5.54
N ALA A 58 -14.72 -3.93 -6.15
CA ALA A 58 -14.75 -2.70 -6.95
C ALA A 58 -15.68 -2.81 -8.17
N ILE A 59 -15.62 -3.93 -8.90
CA ILE A 59 -16.50 -4.20 -10.05
C ILE A 59 -17.95 -4.31 -9.60
N VAL A 60 -18.21 -5.07 -8.53
CA VAL A 60 -19.57 -5.23 -7.99
C VAL A 60 -20.13 -3.89 -7.52
N ARG A 61 -19.31 -3.07 -6.87
CA ARG A 61 -19.68 -1.73 -6.44
C ARG A 61 -20.02 -0.81 -7.60
N MET A 62 -19.19 -0.78 -8.64
CA MET A 62 -19.49 -0.02 -9.85
C MET A 62 -20.83 -0.46 -10.48
N ARG A 63 -21.04 -1.78 -10.60
CA ARG A 63 -22.26 -2.32 -11.25
C ARG A 63 -23.53 -2.11 -10.44
N ARG A 64 -23.47 -2.24 -9.11
CA ARG A 64 -24.66 -2.18 -8.24
C ARG A 64 -24.96 -0.78 -7.70
N MET A 65 -23.92 0.01 -7.44
CA MET A 65 -24.06 1.34 -6.81
C MET A 65 -23.68 2.48 -7.76
N GLY A 66 -23.18 2.20 -8.97
CA GLY A 66 -22.74 3.23 -9.90
C GLY A 66 -21.50 4.00 -9.43
N ASP A 67 -20.74 3.45 -8.48
CA ASP A 67 -19.56 4.07 -7.88
C ASP A 67 -18.27 3.40 -8.42
N PRO A 68 -17.58 4.02 -9.39
CA PRO A 68 -16.34 3.50 -9.97
C PRO A 68 -15.08 3.83 -9.16
N THR A 69 -15.19 4.51 -8.00
CA THR A 69 -14.03 5.06 -7.27
C THR A 69 -12.99 3.98 -6.95
N ASN A 70 -13.40 2.82 -6.45
CA ASN A 70 -12.47 1.72 -6.15
C ASN A 70 -11.87 1.08 -7.38
N LEU A 71 -12.58 1.08 -8.51
CA LEU A 71 -12.07 0.52 -9.75
C LEU A 71 -10.95 1.40 -10.31
N VAL A 72 -11.17 2.71 -10.28
CA VAL A 72 -10.17 3.71 -10.67
C VAL A 72 -8.98 3.71 -9.70
N LEU A 73 -9.23 3.52 -8.40
CA LEU A 73 -8.15 3.36 -7.41
C LEU A 73 -7.28 2.14 -7.73
N TRP A 74 -7.91 0.98 -7.97
CA TRP A 74 -7.21 -0.26 -8.26
C TRP A 74 -6.35 -0.14 -9.52
N PHE A 75 -6.93 0.27 -10.64
CA PHE A 75 -6.19 0.44 -11.89
C PHE A 75 -5.22 1.63 -11.87
N GLY A 76 -5.52 2.68 -11.10
CA GLY A 76 -4.60 3.80 -10.91
C GLY A 76 -3.33 3.40 -10.16
N ALA A 77 -3.46 2.55 -9.13
CA ALA A 77 -2.32 1.96 -8.43
C ALA A 77 -1.50 1.04 -9.35
N THR A 78 -2.17 0.23 -10.17
CA THR A 78 -1.50 -0.62 -11.18
C THR A 78 -0.80 0.22 -12.26
N ALA A 79 -1.40 1.33 -12.70
CA ALA A 79 -0.76 2.24 -13.65
C ALA A 79 0.48 2.90 -13.05
N TYR A 80 0.42 3.33 -11.79
CA TYR A 80 1.57 3.84 -11.04
C TYR A 80 2.73 2.83 -10.99
N LEU A 81 2.44 1.58 -10.60
CA LEU A 81 3.40 0.47 -10.61
C LEU A 81 4.09 0.34 -11.97
N PHE A 82 3.34 0.25 -13.07
CA PHE A 82 3.91 0.06 -14.40
C PHE A 82 4.67 1.28 -14.94
N ILE A 83 4.53 2.46 -14.32
CA ILE A 83 5.32 3.63 -14.64
C ILE A 83 6.65 3.63 -13.86
N ILE A 84 6.63 3.20 -12.59
CA ILE A 84 7.79 3.30 -11.69
C ILE A 84 8.68 2.05 -11.71
N GLU A 85 8.11 0.85 -11.66
CA GLU A 85 8.90 -0.38 -11.48
C GLU A 85 9.81 -0.74 -12.67
N PRO A 86 9.38 -0.66 -13.94
CA PRO A 86 10.26 -1.08 -15.05
C PRO A 86 11.58 -0.31 -15.11
N PRO A 87 11.62 1.04 -14.91
CA PRO A 87 12.87 1.77 -14.75
C PRO A 87 13.76 1.29 -13.59
N LEU A 88 13.17 0.89 -12.45
CA LEU A 88 13.92 0.41 -11.29
C LEU A 88 14.53 -0.98 -11.51
N TYR A 89 13.85 -1.83 -12.27
CA TYR A 89 14.32 -3.17 -12.60
C TYR A 89 15.30 -3.21 -13.77
N PHE A 90 15.18 -2.30 -14.73
CA PHE A 90 16.01 -2.29 -15.94
C PHE A 90 16.65 -0.93 -16.19
N PRO A 91 17.42 -0.36 -15.25
CA PRO A 91 17.95 1.00 -15.39
C PRO A 91 18.74 1.20 -16.70
N ALA A 92 19.45 0.16 -17.14
CA ALA A 92 20.15 0.13 -18.43
C ALA A 92 19.23 0.33 -19.65
N ALA A 93 18.08 -0.36 -19.67
CA ALA A 93 17.12 -0.25 -20.76
C ALA A 93 16.48 1.14 -20.86
N PHE A 94 16.52 1.92 -19.77
CA PHE A 94 16.03 3.29 -19.70
C PHE A 94 17.14 4.34 -19.78
N GLY A 95 18.40 3.94 -19.97
CA GLY A 95 19.54 4.84 -20.08
C GLY A 95 19.84 5.63 -18.80
N ILE A 96 19.49 5.07 -17.63
CA ILE A 96 19.72 5.68 -16.31
C ILE A 96 20.75 4.92 -15.47
N GLU A 97 21.43 3.94 -16.06
CA GLU A 97 22.46 3.09 -15.40
C GLU A 97 23.62 3.88 -14.79
N ASP A 98 24.02 5.01 -15.39
CA ASP A 98 25.05 5.91 -14.85
C ASP A 98 24.59 6.67 -13.59
N HIS A 99 23.30 6.60 -13.25
CA HIS A 99 22.67 7.36 -12.17
C HIS A 99 21.91 6.49 -11.17
N VAL A 100 21.45 5.31 -11.59
CA VAL A 100 20.61 4.39 -10.83
C VAL A 100 21.07 2.97 -11.14
N ASP A 101 21.73 2.32 -10.17
CA ASP A 101 21.94 0.88 -10.22
C ASP A 101 20.71 0.15 -9.62
N THR A 102 20.67 -1.18 -9.76
CA THR A 102 19.61 -2.05 -9.24
C THR A 102 19.37 -1.74 -7.76
N MET A 103 18.19 -1.19 -7.45
CA MET A 103 17.86 -0.72 -6.09
C MET A 103 17.51 -1.87 -5.14
N PHE A 104 16.91 -2.94 -5.66
CA PHE A 104 16.52 -4.13 -4.91
C PHE A 104 16.26 -5.28 -5.88
N ALA A 105 16.19 -6.49 -5.34
CA ALA A 105 15.71 -7.67 -6.04
C ALA A 105 14.66 -8.37 -5.18
N HIS A 106 13.59 -8.87 -5.80
CA HIS A 106 12.67 -9.77 -5.12
C HIS A 106 13.17 -11.21 -5.22
N ASN A 107 12.80 -12.04 -4.26
CA ASN A 107 12.97 -13.48 -4.40
C ASN A 107 12.00 -14.03 -5.45
N VAL A 108 12.20 -15.27 -5.85
CA VAL A 108 11.38 -15.93 -6.87
C VAL A 108 10.09 -16.50 -6.29
N PHE A 109 8.95 -15.96 -6.72
CA PHE A 109 7.62 -16.42 -6.29
C PHE A 109 6.98 -17.41 -7.27
N THR A 110 5.75 -17.84 -6.99
CA THR A 110 5.00 -18.79 -7.83
C THR A 110 4.78 -18.23 -9.22
N VAL A 111 4.35 -16.97 -9.33
CA VAL A 111 4.12 -16.32 -10.63
C VAL A 111 5.01 -15.10 -10.74
N GLU A 112 5.85 -15.08 -11.78
CA GLU A 112 6.78 -14.00 -12.02
C GLU A 112 6.74 -13.48 -13.44
N PHE A 113 7.09 -12.21 -13.56
CA PHE A 113 7.21 -11.48 -14.82
C PHE A 113 8.60 -10.86 -14.93
N LEU A 114 8.94 -10.45 -16.15
CA LEU A 114 10.13 -9.66 -16.45
C LEU A 114 11.44 -10.33 -15.97
N TRP A 115 11.68 -11.58 -16.38
CA TRP A 115 12.92 -12.32 -16.07
C TRP A 115 13.20 -12.42 -14.57
N GLY A 116 12.15 -12.75 -13.80
CA GLY A 116 12.23 -12.94 -12.35
C GLY A 116 12.39 -11.66 -11.53
N ARG A 117 12.00 -10.51 -12.07
CA ARG A 117 12.15 -9.21 -11.37
C ARG A 117 10.83 -8.64 -10.86
N LEU A 118 9.70 -9.00 -11.46
CA LEU A 118 8.38 -8.52 -11.06
C LEU A 118 7.47 -9.69 -10.67
N PRO A 119 7.46 -10.09 -9.40
CA PRO A 119 6.52 -11.08 -8.88
C PRO A 119 5.07 -10.61 -8.95
N LEU A 120 4.11 -11.53 -9.13
CA LEU A 120 2.68 -11.21 -9.16
C LEU A 120 2.18 -10.59 -7.86
N TYR A 121 2.77 -10.96 -6.71
CA TYR A 121 2.40 -10.36 -5.44
C TYR A 121 2.75 -8.87 -5.39
N ILE A 122 3.83 -8.42 -6.04
CA ILE A 122 4.18 -7.00 -6.16
C ILE A 122 3.17 -6.25 -7.02
N ILE A 123 2.77 -6.82 -8.15
CA ILE A 123 1.66 -6.25 -8.95
C ILE A 123 0.38 -6.11 -8.10
N SER A 124 0.17 -7.06 -7.18
CA SER A 124 -1.04 -7.16 -6.37
C SER A 124 -1.00 -6.31 -5.09
N ILE A 125 0.16 -6.07 -4.48
CA ILE A 125 0.27 -5.36 -3.20
C ILE A 125 -0.13 -3.89 -3.33
N TYR A 126 0.26 -3.25 -4.43
CA TYR A 126 -0.04 -1.86 -4.72
C TYR A 126 -1.54 -1.56 -4.69
N PRO A 127 -2.38 -2.20 -5.52
CA PRO A 127 -3.82 -1.96 -5.48
C PRO A 127 -4.49 -2.48 -4.20
N LEU A 128 -3.99 -3.55 -3.58
CA LEU A 128 -4.52 -4.04 -2.30
C LEU A 128 -4.32 -3.01 -1.18
N MET A 129 -3.08 -2.58 -0.93
CA MET A 129 -2.75 -1.66 0.16
C MET A 129 -3.39 -0.29 -0.07
N ALA A 130 -3.38 0.22 -1.31
CA ALA A 130 -4.11 1.43 -1.66
C ALA A 130 -5.61 1.29 -1.33
N THR A 131 -6.23 0.17 -1.69
CA THR A 131 -7.65 -0.09 -1.40
C THR A 131 -7.91 -0.15 0.11
N MET A 132 -7.10 -0.89 0.84
CA MET A 132 -7.21 -1.05 2.30
C MET A 132 -7.19 0.31 3.00
N ALA A 133 -6.15 1.11 2.73
CA ALA A 133 -5.98 2.41 3.36
C ALA A 133 -7.08 3.40 2.95
N PHE A 134 -7.38 3.48 1.66
CA PHE A 134 -8.39 4.40 1.12
C PHE A 134 -9.78 4.13 1.70
N GLU A 135 -10.18 2.87 1.77
CA GLU A 135 -11.50 2.48 2.24
C GLU A 135 -11.66 2.60 3.75
N ILE A 136 -10.59 2.38 4.54
CA ILE A 136 -10.60 2.70 5.97
C ILE A 136 -10.91 4.19 6.17
N VAL A 137 -10.18 5.07 5.49
CA VAL A 137 -10.37 6.52 5.60
C VAL A 137 -11.74 6.95 5.06
N ARG A 138 -12.23 6.32 4.00
CA ARG A 138 -13.55 6.57 3.42
C ARG A 138 -14.69 6.13 4.34
N MET A 139 -14.57 4.96 4.99
CA MET A 139 -15.53 4.48 5.99
C MET A 139 -15.60 5.42 7.20
N LEU A 140 -14.46 5.95 7.64
CA LEU A 140 -14.39 6.97 8.68
C LEU A 140 -14.90 8.35 8.21
N GLY A 141 -15.34 8.49 6.95
CA GLY A 141 -15.98 9.71 6.45
C GLY A 141 -15.05 10.93 6.39
N VAL A 142 -13.73 10.73 6.41
CA VAL A 142 -12.77 11.84 6.43
C VAL A 142 -12.87 12.69 5.16
N PHE A 143 -12.95 12.07 3.98
CA PHE A 143 -13.10 12.79 2.71
C PHE A 143 -14.32 13.71 2.69
N ARG A 144 -15.47 13.23 3.20
CA ARG A 144 -16.72 13.99 3.27
C ARG A 144 -16.64 15.17 4.24
N ARG A 145 -15.89 15.04 5.34
CA ARG A 145 -15.82 16.06 6.39
C ARG A 145 -14.69 17.07 6.21
N TYR A 146 -13.50 16.58 5.92
CA TYR A 146 -12.26 17.37 5.89
C TYR A 146 -11.76 17.63 4.47
N GLY A 147 -12.42 17.05 3.46
CA GLY A 147 -12.10 17.26 2.06
C GLY A 147 -11.02 16.31 1.54
N VAL A 148 -10.70 16.49 0.25
CA VAL A 148 -9.85 15.58 -0.53
C VAL A 148 -8.42 15.54 0.01
N LEU A 149 -7.80 16.70 0.28
CA LEU A 149 -6.41 16.77 0.73
C LEU A 149 -6.20 16.12 2.10
N ALA A 150 -7.03 16.49 3.08
CA ALA A 150 -6.97 15.92 4.42
C ALA A 150 -7.22 14.40 4.42
N GLY A 151 -8.18 13.94 3.60
CA GLY A 151 -8.40 12.51 3.41
C GLY A 151 -7.20 11.81 2.78
N ALA A 152 -6.57 12.41 1.76
CA ALA A 152 -5.37 11.86 1.13
C ALA A 152 -4.20 11.71 2.11
N VAL A 153 -3.95 12.73 2.95
CA VAL A 153 -2.96 12.67 4.05
C VAL A 153 -3.24 11.51 4.99
N CYS A 154 -4.52 11.32 5.37
CA CYS A 154 -4.92 10.18 6.19
C CYS A 154 -4.72 8.84 5.47
N VAL A 155 -4.93 8.77 4.15
CA VAL A 155 -4.69 7.54 3.38
C VAL A 155 -3.20 7.20 3.35
N GLY A 156 -2.33 8.18 3.11
CA GLY A 156 -0.88 7.97 3.18
C GLY A 156 -0.46 7.41 4.54
N PHE A 157 -0.95 8.00 5.64
CA PHE A 157 -0.65 7.53 6.99
C PHE A 157 -1.18 6.10 7.28
N VAL A 158 -2.41 5.79 6.87
CA VAL A 158 -2.96 4.43 7.08
C VAL A 158 -2.22 3.42 6.20
N HIS A 159 -1.94 3.75 4.95
CA HIS A 159 -1.16 2.88 4.04
C HIS A 159 0.19 2.54 4.66
N HIS A 160 0.92 3.56 5.10
CA HIS A 160 2.19 3.44 5.80
C HIS A 160 2.11 2.43 6.96
N ALA A 161 1.13 2.56 7.84
CA ALA A 161 1.00 1.65 8.98
C ALA A 161 0.78 0.18 8.56
N PHE A 162 0.13 -0.09 7.43
CA PHE A 162 -0.03 -1.44 6.91
C PHE A 162 1.20 -1.96 6.15
N TYR A 163 1.84 -1.07 5.38
CA TYR A 163 2.96 -1.39 4.50
C TYR A 163 4.23 -1.67 5.29
N GLU A 164 4.56 -0.84 6.29
CA GLU A 164 5.78 -0.97 7.09
C GLU A 164 5.84 -2.24 7.95
N ILE A 165 4.68 -2.85 8.25
CA ILE A 165 4.63 -4.17 8.90
C ILE A 165 5.24 -5.24 7.99
N PHE A 166 4.97 -5.12 6.69
CA PHE A 166 5.47 -6.01 5.66
C PHE A 166 6.91 -5.64 5.28
N ASP A 167 7.20 -4.34 5.10
CA ASP A 167 8.49 -3.86 4.57
C ASP A 167 9.67 -4.17 5.53
N HIS A 168 9.46 -4.00 6.83
CA HIS A 168 10.49 -4.32 7.84
C HIS A 168 10.68 -5.82 8.12
N LEU A 169 9.80 -6.68 7.60
CA LEU A 169 9.92 -8.14 7.75
C LEU A 169 10.56 -8.79 6.52
N GLY A 170 10.33 -8.22 5.34
CA GLY A 170 10.72 -8.82 4.07
C GLY A 170 12.20 -9.18 3.93
N PRO A 171 13.15 -8.30 4.28
CA PRO A 171 14.56 -8.63 4.21
C PRO A 171 14.94 -9.83 5.10
N GLN A 172 14.41 -9.89 6.32
CA GLN A 172 14.67 -10.99 7.25
C GLN A 172 14.12 -12.34 6.74
N LEU A 173 12.98 -12.33 6.04
CA LEU A 173 12.36 -13.54 5.47
C LEU A 173 12.73 -13.80 4.01
N ARG A 174 13.73 -13.07 3.48
CA ARG A 174 14.19 -13.15 2.09
C ARG A 174 13.06 -13.02 1.07
N TRP A 175 12.13 -12.11 1.29
CA TRP A 175 11.10 -11.77 0.28
C TRP A 175 11.67 -10.86 -0.80
N TRP A 176 12.60 -9.99 -0.40
CA TRP A 176 13.43 -9.17 -1.26
C TRP A 176 14.66 -8.71 -0.47
N GLU A 177 15.62 -8.15 -1.21
CA GLU A 177 16.84 -7.60 -0.65
C GLU A 177 17.10 -6.22 -1.23
N TRP A 178 17.50 -5.29 -0.37
CA TRP A 178 17.85 -3.93 -0.75
C TRP A 178 19.33 -3.84 -1.11
N SER A 179 19.65 -3.09 -2.16
CA SER A 179 21.03 -2.70 -2.44
C SER A 179 21.48 -1.65 -1.41
N THR A 180 22.21 -2.09 -0.38
CA THR A 180 22.59 -1.22 0.76
C THR A 180 23.54 -0.11 0.34
N GLU A 181 24.38 -0.33 -0.67
CA GLU A 181 25.36 0.67 -1.14
C GLU A 181 24.76 1.68 -2.13
N ASN A 182 23.53 1.47 -2.59
CA ASN A 182 22.89 2.38 -3.53
C ASN A 182 22.58 3.73 -2.85
N PRO A 183 23.07 4.88 -3.36
CA PRO A 183 22.85 6.19 -2.76
C PRO A 183 21.36 6.58 -2.62
N ILE A 184 20.48 6.03 -3.46
CA ILE A 184 19.03 6.28 -3.43
C ILE A 184 18.38 5.57 -2.25
N ASN A 185 18.90 4.41 -1.84
CA ASN A 185 18.38 3.67 -0.68
C ASN A 185 18.84 4.26 0.66
N GLN A 186 19.84 5.12 0.64
CA GLN A 186 20.36 5.74 1.85
C GLN A 186 19.50 6.95 2.29
N PRO A 187 19.44 7.26 3.59
CA PRO A 187 19.85 6.43 4.72
C PRO A 187 18.95 5.19 4.87
N LEU A 188 19.52 4.11 5.40
CA LEU A 188 18.73 2.98 5.89
C LEU A 188 18.16 3.28 7.30
N PHE A 189 16.98 2.74 7.56
CA PHE A 189 16.34 2.61 8.86
C PHE A 189 16.31 1.13 9.23
N ASP A 190 17.36 0.72 9.96
CA ASP A 190 17.76 -0.69 10.09
C ASP A 190 17.91 -1.33 8.70
N SER A 191 17.16 -2.38 8.37
CA SER A 191 17.25 -3.04 7.05
C SER A 191 16.49 -2.36 5.92
N VAL A 192 15.71 -1.31 6.18
CA VAL A 192 14.78 -0.70 5.21
C VAL A 192 15.21 0.71 4.83
N PRO A 193 15.31 1.09 3.54
CA PRO A 193 15.55 2.46 3.12
C PRO A 193 14.54 3.44 3.70
N LEU A 194 15.01 4.50 4.37
CA LEU A 194 14.12 5.58 4.83
C LEU A 194 13.34 6.24 3.68
N PRO A 195 13.90 6.38 2.45
CA PRO A 195 13.12 6.78 1.29
C PRO A 195 11.97 5.81 0.96
N SER A 196 12.10 4.50 1.23
CA SER A 196 10.97 3.54 1.14
C SER A 196 9.87 3.93 2.13
N VAL A 197 10.24 4.06 3.40
CA VAL A 197 9.32 4.39 4.50
C VAL A 197 8.53 5.68 4.26
N VAL A 198 9.14 6.67 3.61
CA VAL A 198 8.45 7.95 3.33
C VAL A 198 7.77 7.92 1.96
N VAL A 199 8.52 7.64 0.90
CA VAL A 199 8.03 7.80 -0.48
C VAL A 199 7.09 6.66 -0.85
N PHE A 200 7.53 5.42 -0.65
CA PHE A 200 6.80 4.20 -1.00
C PHE A 200 5.69 3.86 0.01
N ALA A 201 5.84 4.21 1.28
CA ALA A 201 4.79 3.89 2.25
C ALA A 201 3.76 5.03 2.46
N VAL A 202 4.12 6.31 2.26
CA VAL A 202 3.25 7.45 2.61
C VAL A 202 2.89 8.35 1.43
N LEU A 203 3.88 8.77 0.63
CA LEU A 203 3.69 9.88 -0.31
C LEU A 203 2.97 9.47 -1.60
N TRP A 204 3.32 8.35 -2.22
CA TRP A 204 2.60 7.89 -3.42
C TRP A 204 1.14 7.51 -3.15
N PRO A 205 0.78 6.80 -2.05
CA PRO A 205 -0.62 6.48 -1.75
C PRO A 205 -1.41 7.75 -1.42
N MET A 206 -0.78 8.73 -0.77
CA MET A 206 -1.37 10.05 -0.58
C MET A 206 -1.66 10.73 -1.93
N SER A 207 -0.69 10.75 -2.86
CA SER A 207 -0.88 11.35 -4.19
C SER A 207 -1.97 10.62 -4.98
N LEU A 208 -1.95 9.29 -5.01
CA LEU A 208 -2.98 8.47 -5.64
C LEU A 208 -4.37 8.77 -5.06
N ALA A 209 -4.50 8.75 -3.73
CA ALA A 209 -5.76 9.01 -3.04
C ALA A 209 -6.30 10.42 -3.34
N PHE A 210 -5.41 11.42 -3.36
CA PHE A 210 -5.76 12.79 -3.76
C PHE A 210 -6.32 12.79 -5.19
N CYS A 211 -5.59 12.24 -6.15
CA CYS A 211 -6.00 12.21 -7.56
C CYS A 211 -7.33 11.44 -7.76
N VAL A 212 -7.47 10.25 -7.16
CA VAL A 212 -8.70 9.45 -7.26
C VAL A 212 -9.91 10.22 -6.73
N GLN A 213 -9.79 10.82 -5.54
CA GLN A 213 -10.88 11.58 -4.95
C GLN A 213 -11.15 12.88 -5.68
N PHE A 214 -10.11 13.56 -6.17
CA PHE A 214 -10.26 14.81 -6.91
C PHE A 214 -10.91 14.63 -8.28
N PHE A 215 -10.51 13.62 -9.05
CA PHE A 215 -11.01 13.41 -10.41
C PHE A 215 -12.30 12.59 -10.47
N VAL A 216 -12.53 11.70 -9.51
CA VAL A 216 -13.65 10.75 -9.53
C VAL A 216 -14.46 10.81 -8.24
N GLY A 217 -13.86 10.47 -7.09
CA GLY A 217 -14.61 10.22 -5.84
C GLY A 217 -15.54 11.35 -5.41
N ARG A 218 -15.05 12.60 -5.37
CA ARG A 218 -15.88 13.75 -4.97
C ARG A 218 -17.09 13.98 -5.89
N HIS A 219 -16.93 13.74 -7.19
CA HIS A 219 -18.00 13.92 -8.15
C HIS A 219 -19.04 12.80 -8.04
N VAL A 220 -18.60 11.57 -7.75
CA VAL A 220 -19.51 10.46 -7.46
C VAL A 220 -20.29 10.73 -6.18
N ASP A 221 -19.65 11.26 -5.15
CA ASP A 221 -20.30 11.67 -3.90
C ASP A 221 -21.32 12.81 -4.13
N GLU A 222 -21.11 13.66 -5.14
CA GLU A 222 -22.07 14.68 -5.64
C GLU A 222 -23.17 14.10 -6.56
N GLY A 223 -23.15 12.80 -6.84
CA GLY A 223 -24.15 12.10 -7.67
C GLY A 223 -23.84 12.07 -9.17
N ARG A 224 -22.67 12.56 -9.61
CA ARG A 224 -22.25 12.48 -11.01
C ARG A 224 -21.95 11.03 -11.40
N ARG A 225 -22.43 10.64 -12.59
CA ARG A 225 -22.06 9.40 -13.25
C ARG A 225 -21.06 9.67 -14.37
N PHE A 226 -20.20 8.68 -14.64
CA PHE A 226 -19.20 8.75 -15.67
C PHE A 226 -19.43 7.68 -16.73
N SER A 227 -19.17 8.03 -17.98
CA SER A 227 -19.10 7.08 -19.09
C SER A 227 -17.79 6.26 -19.02
N GLY A 228 -17.75 5.13 -19.74
CA GLY A 228 -16.56 4.28 -19.83
C GLY A 228 -15.30 5.05 -20.29
N PRO A 229 -15.35 5.80 -21.41
CA PRO A 229 -14.21 6.59 -21.87
C PRO A 229 -13.74 7.65 -20.87
N GLU A 230 -14.66 8.30 -20.15
CA GLU A 230 -14.31 9.26 -19.10
C GLU A 230 -13.55 8.63 -17.94
N LEU A 231 -13.87 7.38 -17.59
CA LEU A 231 -13.17 6.63 -16.56
C LEU A 231 -11.80 6.16 -17.02
N VAL A 232 -11.68 5.71 -18.27
CA VAL A 232 -10.40 5.24 -18.83
C VAL A 232 -9.35 6.36 -18.80
N TRP A 233 -9.64 7.52 -19.38
CA TRP A 233 -8.64 8.59 -19.42
C TRP A 233 -8.31 9.12 -18.02
N ARG A 234 -9.32 9.23 -17.13
CA ARG A 234 -9.08 9.65 -15.74
C ARG A 234 -8.18 8.68 -15.01
N THR A 235 -8.36 7.38 -15.21
CA THR A 235 -7.50 6.36 -14.60
C THR A 235 -6.06 6.51 -15.06
N VAL A 236 -5.84 6.75 -16.36
CA VAL A 236 -4.50 7.01 -16.92
C VAL A 236 -3.90 8.27 -16.30
N VAL A 237 -4.64 9.39 -16.30
CA VAL A 237 -4.18 10.66 -15.73
C VAL A 237 -3.89 10.54 -14.23
N ILE A 238 -4.72 9.80 -13.49
CA ILE A 238 -4.49 9.52 -12.07
C ILE A 238 -3.20 8.74 -11.88
N GLY A 239 -2.94 7.68 -12.66
CA GLY A 239 -1.70 6.92 -12.58
C GLY A 239 -0.46 7.79 -12.85
N VAL A 240 -0.52 8.64 -13.89
CA VAL A 240 0.56 9.58 -14.23
C VAL A 240 0.78 10.62 -13.12
N LEU A 241 -0.28 11.29 -12.64
CA LEU A 241 -0.16 12.32 -11.61
C LEU A 241 0.26 11.74 -10.25
N ALA A 242 -0.21 10.54 -9.90
CA ALA A 242 0.26 9.82 -8.72
C ALA A 242 1.77 9.53 -8.81
N SER A 243 2.24 9.12 -9.99
CA SER A 243 3.66 8.90 -10.29
C SER A 243 4.46 10.19 -10.10
N LEU A 244 4.00 11.31 -10.66
CA LEU A 244 4.64 12.61 -10.45
C LEU A 244 4.69 13.02 -8.98
N GLY A 245 3.67 12.71 -8.19
CA GLY A 245 3.66 12.96 -6.74
C GLY A 245 4.82 12.28 -6.01
N THR A 246 5.23 11.10 -6.46
CA THR A 246 6.37 10.35 -5.89
C THR A 246 7.70 11.09 -6.07
N PHE A 247 7.82 11.90 -7.13
CA PHE A 247 9.00 12.71 -7.38
C PHE A 247 8.90 14.10 -6.74
N ILE A 248 7.71 14.71 -6.75
CA ILE A 248 7.49 16.10 -6.31
C ILE A 248 7.40 16.22 -4.80
N LEU A 249 6.66 15.32 -4.14
CA LEU A 249 6.41 15.41 -2.70
C LEU A 249 7.68 15.29 -1.84
N PRO A 250 8.65 14.39 -2.14
CA PRO A 250 9.88 14.31 -1.36
C PRO A 250 10.96 15.32 -1.79
N LEU A 251 10.68 16.25 -2.72
CA LEU A 251 11.68 17.24 -3.16
C LEU A 251 12.35 18.00 -2.02
N PRO A 252 11.66 18.43 -0.94
CA PRO A 252 12.34 19.09 0.16
C PRO A 252 13.43 18.19 0.77
N ALA A 253 13.12 16.94 1.10
CA ALA A 253 14.11 15.98 1.59
C ALA A 253 15.22 15.68 0.56
N THR A 254 14.87 15.47 -0.72
CA THR A 254 15.82 15.11 -1.77
C THR A 254 16.78 16.25 -2.10
N VAL A 255 16.27 17.49 -2.21
CA VAL A 255 17.06 18.67 -2.63
C VAL A 255 17.84 19.24 -1.45
N PHE A 256 17.21 19.47 -0.30
CA PHE A 256 17.89 20.05 0.85
C PHE A 256 18.74 19.02 1.62
N GLY A 257 18.47 17.73 1.46
CA GLY A 257 19.30 16.64 1.97
C GLY A 257 20.46 16.27 1.04
N MET A 258 20.58 16.90 -0.14
CA MET A 258 21.62 16.59 -1.10
C MET A 258 23.01 16.85 -0.50
N GLY A 259 23.87 15.83 -0.53
CA GLY A 259 25.23 15.91 0.01
C GLY A 259 25.36 15.61 1.51
N SER A 260 24.28 15.28 2.22
CA SER A 260 24.36 14.79 3.60
C SER A 260 23.28 13.75 3.90
N THR A 261 23.72 12.50 4.12
CA THR A 261 22.85 11.38 4.52
C THR A 261 22.08 11.70 5.80
N THR A 262 22.71 12.37 6.77
CA THR A 262 22.06 12.81 8.01
C THR A 262 20.99 13.89 7.77
N ALA A 263 21.27 14.89 6.92
CA ALA A 263 20.29 15.93 6.61
C ALA A 263 19.07 15.33 5.89
N ARG A 264 19.31 14.43 4.92
CA ARG A 264 18.27 13.67 4.24
C ARG A 264 17.45 12.83 5.21
N ALA A 265 18.10 12.17 6.19
CA ALA A 265 17.42 11.43 7.25
C ALA A 265 16.43 12.30 8.04
N VAL A 266 16.93 13.46 8.52
CA VAL A 266 16.14 14.40 9.31
C VAL A 266 14.96 14.95 8.52
N LEU A 267 15.16 15.29 7.25
CA LEU A 267 14.11 15.85 6.40
C LEU A 267 13.02 14.82 6.09
N TYR A 268 13.38 13.59 5.72
CA TYR A 268 12.41 12.51 5.53
C TYR A 268 11.63 12.21 6.81
N ALA A 269 12.33 12.12 7.94
CA ALA A 269 11.68 11.91 9.24
C ALA A 269 10.73 13.08 9.60
N ALA A 270 11.10 14.32 9.28
CA ALA A 270 10.25 15.49 9.50
C ALA A 270 9.00 15.47 8.62
N GLU A 271 9.11 15.13 7.34
CA GLU A 271 7.98 14.97 6.42
C GLU A 271 7.00 13.92 6.93
N LEU A 272 7.51 12.74 7.32
CA LEU A 272 6.73 11.65 7.90
C LEU A 272 6.04 12.08 9.20
N LEU A 273 6.76 12.79 10.08
CA LEU A 273 6.22 13.27 11.35
C LEU A 273 5.06 14.25 11.14
N VAL A 274 5.19 15.18 10.19
CA VAL A 274 4.13 16.15 9.85
C VAL A 274 2.88 15.42 9.36
N VAL A 275 3.02 14.48 8.42
CA VAL A 275 1.90 13.67 7.92
C VAL A 275 1.25 12.89 9.06
N THR A 276 2.07 12.25 9.90
CA THR A 276 1.61 11.43 11.04
C THR A 276 0.80 12.24 12.04
N VAL A 277 1.33 13.39 12.50
CA VAL A 277 0.65 14.24 13.49
C VAL A 277 -0.68 14.75 12.94
N VAL A 278 -0.70 15.21 11.68
CA VAL A 278 -1.91 15.72 11.04
C VAL A 278 -2.94 14.61 10.87
N ALA A 279 -2.54 13.45 10.37
CA ALA A 279 -3.44 12.31 10.14
C ALA A 279 -4.04 11.78 11.45
N ILE A 280 -3.21 11.59 12.49
CA ILE A 280 -3.69 11.15 13.82
C ILE A 280 -4.72 12.14 14.36
N TRP A 281 -4.43 13.44 14.31
CA TRP A 281 -5.35 14.47 14.81
C TRP A 281 -6.71 14.41 14.08
N ILE A 282 -6.69 14.29 12.74
CA ILE A 282 -7.92 14.19 11.93
C ILE A 282 -8.69 12.91 12.26
N LEU A 283 -8.03 11.75 12.22
CA LEU A 283 -8.66 10.44 12.40
C LEU A 283 -9.26 10.28 13.80
N VAL A 284 -8.53 10.69 14.84
CA VAL A 284 -9.01 10.61 16.23
C VAL A 284 -10.21 11.55 16.43
N ARG A 285 -10.13 12.80 15.96
CA ARG A 285 -11.25 13.75 16.07
C ARG A 285 -12.49 13.28 15.31
N GLN A 286 -12.29 12.72 14.12
CA GLN A 286 -13.36 12.18 13.30
C GLN A 286 -14.02 10.96 13.95
N TRP A 287 -13.23 10.02 14.46
CA TRP A 287 -13.71 8.83 15.15
C TRP A 287 -14.50 9.19 16.41
N MET A 288 -13.98 10.09 17.25
CA MET A 288 -14.68 10.55 18.46
C MET A 288 -16.03 11.18 18.11
N ARG A 289 -16.11 11.97 17.03
CA ARG A 289 -17.37 12.56 16.58
C ARG A 289 -18.36 11.50 16.12
N LEU A 290 -17.91 10.57 15.27
CA LEU A 290 -18.78 9.52 14.72
C LEU A 290 -19.39 8.64 15.80
N ARG A 291 -18.70 8.39 16.91
CA ARG A 291 -19.30 7.66 18.04
C ARG A 291 -20.38 8.43 18.79
N GLY A 292 -20.38 9.76 18.70
CA GLY A 292 -21.40 10.62 19.32
C GLY A 292 -22.63 10.83 18.44
N GLU A 293 -22.51 10.65 17.13
CA GLU A 293 -23.59 10.81 16.15
C GLU A 293 -24.35 9.49 15.94
N LYS A 294 -25.68 9.51 16.08
CA LYS A 294 -26.53 8.30 15.95
C LYS A 294 -27.15 8.10 14.55
N ASP A 295 -27.29 9.16 13.76
CA ASP A 295 -28.16 9.17 12.57
C ASP A 295 -27.48 9.56 11.24
N GLY A 296 -26.15 9.47 11.16
CA GLY A 296 -25.41 9.77 9.92
C GLY A 296 -25.48 8.66 8.87
N PRO A 297 -25.41 8.97 7.55
CA PRO A 297 -25.24 7.96 6.51
C PRO A 297 -23.86 7.31 6.60
N THR A 298 -23.81 6.10 7.14
CA THR A 298 -22.57 5.33 7.33
C THR A 298 -22.26 4.51 6.07
N TYR A 299 -21.12 4.81 5.44
CA TYR A 299 -20.55 3.96 4.40
C TYR A 299 -19.73 2.84 5.05
N THR A 300 -19.94 1.59 4.66
CA THR A 300 -19.21 0.44 5.22
C THR A 300 -18.69 -0.46 4.09
N ASN A 301 -17.45 -0.93 4.24
CA ASN A 301 -16.83 -1.92 3.37
C ASN A 301 -16.46 -3.17 4.20
N HIS A 302 -17.32 -4.19 4.16
CA HIS A 302 -17.09 -5.43 4.92
C HIS A 302 -15.88 -6.23 4.44
N PHE A 303 -15.52 -6.12 3.16
CA PHE A 303 -14.32 -6.77 2.65
C PHE A 303 -13.08 -6.19 3.34
N VAL A 304 -12.91 -4.86 3.30
CA VAL A 304 -11.74 -4.19 3.92
C VAL A 304 -11.69 -4.41 5.43
N GLN A 305 -12.84 -4.40 6.10
CA GLN A 305 -12.94 -4.73 7.53
C GLN A 305 -12.39 -6.12 7.85
N ARG A 306 -12.89 -7.14 7.16
CA ARG A 306 -12.52 -8.54 7.43
C ARG A 306 -11.12 -8.85 6.93
N TYR A 307 -10.79 -8.39 5.73
CA TYR A 307 -9.49 -8.63 5.12
C TYR A 307 -8.37 -7.90 5.85
N GLY A 308 -8.64 -6.74 6.45
CA GLY A 308 -7.69 -6.06 7.33
C GLY A 308 -7.33 -6.88 8.56
N VAL A 309 -8.31 -7.54 9.18
CA VAL A 309 -8.05 -8.48 10.29
C VAL A 309 -7.25 -9.68 9.80
N VAL A 310 -7.59 -10.26 8.65
CA VAL A 310 -6.85 -11.39 8.06
C VAL A 310 -5.40 -11.01 7.78
N TYR A 311 -5.16 -9.91 7.06
CA TYR A 311 -3.82 -9.42 6.75
C TYR A 311 -2.98 -9.20 8.01
N LEU A 312 -3.52 -8.48 9.01
CA LEU A 312 -2.81 -8.21 10.26
C LEU A 312 -2.54 -9.50 11.04
N SER A 313 -3.45 -10.48 11.00
CA SER A 313 -3.26 -11.77 11.67
C SER A 313 -2.17 -12.60 11.00
N VAL A 314 -2.14 -12.64 9.66
CA VAL A 314 -1.09 -13.33 8.90
C VAL A 314 0.27 -12.66 9.14
N MET A 315 0.34 -11.33 9.07
CA MET A 315 1.59 -10.61 9.34
C MET A 315 2.06 -10.80 10.78
N ALA A 316 1.15 -10.80 11.76
CA ALA A 316 1.51 -11.07 13.15
C ALA A 316 2.06 -12.49 13.34
N LEU A 317 1.50 -13.49 12.64
CA LEU A 317 2.02 -14.85 12.64
C LEU A 317 3.44 -14.90 12.05
N LEU A 318 3.66 -14.28 10.90
CA LEU A 318 4.96 -14.26 10.21
C LEU A 318 6.03 -13.55 11.06
N TRP A 319 5.69 -12.41 11.67
CA TRP A 319 6.55 -11.76 12.65
C TRP A 319 6.85 -12.66 13.84
N ALA A 320 5.83 -13.29 14.43
CA ALA A 320 6.03 -14.19 15.58
C ALA A 320 6.98 -15.35 15.26
N THR A 321 6.93 -15.90 14.05
CA THR A 321 7.86 -16.95 13.62
C THR A 321 9.28 -16.44 13.35
N ALA A 322 9.45 -15.16 13.03
CA ALA A 322 10.73 -14.51 12.78
C ALA A 322 11.41 -13.96 14.06
N LEU A 323 10.64 -13.79 15.16
CA LEU A 323 11.15 -13.24 16.42
C LEU A 323 12.35 -14.00 17.02
N PRO A 324 12.44 -15.35 16.99
CA PRO A 324 13.61 -16.05 17.51
C PRO A 324 14.90 -15.60 16.85
N ASP A 325 14.94 -15.56 15.51
CA ASP A 325 16.11 -15.13 14.75
C ASP A 325 16.36 -13.62 14.92
N TYR A 326 15.29 -12.83 15.07
CA TYR A 326 15.39 -11.40 15.38
C TYR A 326 16.14 -11.15 16.70
N PHE A 327 15.79 -11.89 17.76
CA PHE A 327 16.43 -11.74 19.06
C PHE A 327 17.82 -12.40 19.12
N GLY A 328 18.11 -13.34 18.21
CA GLY A 328 19.43 -13.92 18.02
C GLY A 328 20.37 -13.06 17.19
N ALA A 329 19.86 -12.07 16.46
CA ALA A 329 20.64 -11.25 15.55
C ALA A 329 21.74 -10.45 16.26
N VAL A 330 22.90 -10.39 15.64
CA VAL A 330 24.07 -9.62 16.08
C VAL A 330 24.34 -8.52 15.07
N ASP A 331 24.50 -7.29 15.53
CA ASP A 331 24.73 -6.11 14.68
C ASP A 331 23.69 -5.94 13.55
N GLY A 332 22.44 -6.33 13.83
CA GLY A 332 21.32 -6.19 12.89
C GLY A 332 21.23 -7.29 11.84
N VAL A 333 21.95 -8.41 12.00
CA VAL A 333 21.96 -9.53 11.04
C VAL A 333 21.73 -10.86 11.77
N THR A 334 20.86 -11.71 11.23
CA THR A 334 20.60 -13.07 11.77
C THR A 334 21.79 -14.01 11.53
N ASP A 335 21.78 -15.18 12.19
CA ASP A 335 22.80 -16.23 11.96
C ASP A 335 22.85 -16.70 10.48
N ASN A 336 21.75 -16.56 9.74
CA ASN A 336 21.66 -16.92 8.33
C ASN A 336 22.12 -15.79 7.38
N GLY A 337 22.54 -14.65 7.91
CA GLY A 337 22.99 -13.50 7.13
C GLY A 337 21.87 -12.53 6.73
N ASP A 338 20.67 -12.66 7.31
CA ASP A 338 19.52 -11.86 6.90
C ASP A 338 19.42 -10.57 7.73
N PRO A 339 19.31 -9.40 7.11
CA PRO A 339 19.23 -8.14 7.83
C PRO A 339 17.85 -7.97 8.50
N VAL A 340 17.84 -7.56 9.77
CA VAL A 340 16.60 -7.39 10.55
C VAL A 340 16.06 -5.97 10.50
N GLY A 341 14.74 -5.82 10.50
CA GLY A 341 14.07 -4.52 10.52
C GLY A 341 13.95 -3.89 11.92
N ASN A 342 13.14 -2.84 12.04
CA ASN A 342 12.92 -2.15 13.31
C ASN A 342 11.67 -2.68 14.03
N LEU A 343 11.85 -3.55 15.03
CA LEU A 343 10.73 -4.18 15.75
C LEU A 343 9.82 -3.15 16.44
N TRP A 344 10.38 -2.11 17.06
CA TRP A 344 9.59 -1.10 17.79
C TRP A 344 8.73 -0.27 16.87
N TYR A 345 9.27 0.09 15.71
CA TYR A 345 8.57 0.78 14.67
C TYR A 345 7.43 -0.07 14.11
N THR A 346 7.71 -1.35 13.80
CA THR A 346 6.68 -2.27 13.34
C THR A 346 5.58 -2.50 14.37
N LEU A 347 5.90 -2.59 15.67
CA LEU A 347 4.90 -2.66 16.74
C LEU A 347 4.01 -1.41 16.78
N ALA A 348 4.58 -0.22 16.57
CA ALA A 348 3.80 1.02 16.46
C ALA A 348 2.89 1.00 15.22
N CYS A 349 3.38 0.52 14.07
CA CYS A 349 2.58 0.35 12.85
C CYS A 349 1.44 -0.66 13.05
N PHE A 350 1.69 -1.81 13.69
CA PHE A 350 0.64 -2.75 14.10
C PHE A 350 -0.43 -2.09 14.96
N ALA A 351 -0.02 -1.34 15.99
CA ALA A 351 -0.96 -0.66 16.87
C ALA A 351 -1.84 0.33 16.08
N VAL A 352 -1.23 1.15 15.21
CA VAL A 352 -1.96 2.10 14.37
C VAL A 352 -2.91 1.38 13.41
N ALA A 353 -2.45 0.34 12.71
CA ALA A 353 -3.25 -0.40 11.75
C ALA A 353 -4.46 -1.09 12.43
N VAL A 354 -4.24 -1.74 13.58
CA VAL A 354 -5.30 -2.34 14.40
C VAL A 354 -6.31 -1.29 14.85
N LEU A 355 -5.84 -0.15 15.38
CA LEU A 355 -6.72 0.94 15.82
C LEU A 355 -7.56 1.48 14.65
N CYS A 356 -6.97 1.64 13.47
CA CYS A 356 -7.67 2.08 12.27
C CYS A 356 -8.76 1.08 11.84
N VAL A 357 -8.47 -0.23 11.87
CA VAL A 357 -9.45 -1.27 11.56
C VAL A 357 -10.57 -1.29 12.60
N VAL A 358 -10.23 -1.31 13.89
CA VAL A 358 -11.20 -1.29 15.02
C VAL A 358 -12.08 -0.04 14.97
N ALA A 359 -11.54 1.12 14.60
CA ALA A 359 -12.30 2.34 14.44
C ALA A 359 -13.46 2.15 13.44
N THR A 360 -13.26 1.42 12.35
CA THR A 360 -14.33 1.16 11.36
C THR A 360 -15.45 0.25 11.91
N PHE A 361 -15.16 -0.61 12.88
CA PHE A 361 -16.15 -1.49 13.51
C PHE A 361 -16.95 -0.80 14.62
N THR A 362 -16.38 0.24 15.23
CA THR A 362 -16.95 0.91 16.41
C THR A 362 -17.82 2.13 16.07
N VAL A 363 -17.88 2.53 14.81
CA VAL A 363 -18.79 3.59 14.34
C VAL A 363 -20.23 3.07 14.27
N PRO A 364 -21.21 3.76 14.89
CA PRO A 364 -22.61 3.37 14.85
C PRO A 364 -23.16 3.17 13.43
N ARG A 365 -23.95 2.12 13.26
CA ARG A 365 -24.68 1.84 12.02
C ARG A 365 -26.11 2.34 12.15
N ARG A 366 -26.66 2.89 11.06
CA ARG A 366 -28.10 3.13 10.95
C ARG A 366 -28.82 1.78 11.02
N ASN A 367 -29.68 1.59 12.03
CA ASN A 367 -30.66 0.51 12.03
C ASN A 367 -31.72 0.82 10.98
N THR A 368 -31.57 0.28 9.77
CA THR A 368 -32.58 0.36 8.70
C THR A 368 -33.89 -0.37 9.04
N ALA A 369 -33.92 -1.16 10.12
CA ALA A 369 -35.07 -1.95 10.52
C ALA A 369 -36.27 -1.13 11.08
N GLY A 370 -36.11 0.16 11.36
CA GLY A 370 -37.15 1.00 11.98
C GLY A 370 -37.96 1.88 11.03
N SER A 371 -37.51 2.09 9.78
CA SER A 371 -38.20 3.03 8.87
C SER A 371 -39.36 2.42 8.09
N ASP A 372 -39.40 1.10 7.93
CA ASP A 372 -40.45 0.44 7.14
C ASP A 372 -41.77 0.26 7.90
N ILE A 373 -41.74 0.35 9.24
CA ILE A 373 -42.94 0.21 10.08
C ILE A 373 -43.67 1.55 10.21
N ALA A 374 -42.95 2.68 10.22
CA ALA A 374 -43.56 4.00 10.40
C ALA A 374 -44.28 4.54 9.15
N SER A 375 -43.99 4.00 7.95
CA SER A 375 -44.67 4.39 6.71
C SER A 375 -45.97 3.60 6.44
N ALA A 376 -46.24 2.54 7.21
CA ALA A 376 -47.43 1.70 7.02
C ALA A 376 -48.66 2.16 7.84
N GLU A 377 -48.52 3.15 8.72
CA GLU A 377 -49.54 3.51 9.72
C GLU A 377 -50.20 4.88 9.52
N ALA A 378 -50.01 5.54 8.38
CA ALA A 378 -50.79 6.73 8.05
C ALA A 378 -52.21 6.33 7.59
N PRO A 379 -53.29 6.59 8.36
CA PRO A 379 -54.64 6.25 7.94
C PRO A 379 -55.05 7.22 6.83
N ALA A 380 -55.51 6.68 5.70
CA ALA A 380 -56.13 7.44 4.64
C ALA A 380 -57.40 8.12 5.19
N THR A 381 -57.31 9.42 5.51
CA THR A 381 -58.49 10.25 5.76
C THR A 381 -59.15 10.54 4.43
N THR A 382 -60.18 9.75 4.10
CA THR A 382 -61.08 10.01 2.97
C THR A 382 -62.23 10.92 3.38
N GLY A 383 -62.33 12.05 2.68
CA GLY A 383 -63.57 12.70 2.24
C GLY A 383 -64.04 13.92 3.05
N PRO A 384 -65.11 14.60 2.58
CA PRO A 384 -65.58 14.82 1.20
C PRO A 384 -65.16 16.19 0.62
#